data_AF-A9G3P6-F1
#
_entry.id   AF-A9G3P6-F1
#
_cell.length_a   1.000
_cell.length_b   1.000
_cell.length_c   1.000
_cell.angle_alpha   90.00
_cell.angle_beta   90.00
_cell.angle_gamma   90.00
#
_symmetry.space_group_name_H-M   'P 1'
#
loop_
_entity.id
_entity.type
_entity.pdbx_description
1 polymer ?
#
loop_
_entity_poly.entity_id
_entity_poly.type
_entity_poly.pdbx_seq_one_letter_code
_entity_poly.pdbx_strand_id
1 'polypeptide(L)'
;METEHQSRVREDYGKAAAEAQTLCFTNAYKNIDLRWVPAEVLDRNQGCTSPFGGMEMGLRRGDVVVDLGSGAGLDAFIAAKQVGRSGRVIGIDMTPEMLEVARRNIDPVTRALGYDEPNVRFEQSVIERLPLADSSVDVVLSNCVINLCEDKRDAFSEIFRVLKPGGRFVISDVFCPQEVPMYMKNDRALISACIGGAMAIPSLLRLTRACGFRGLTLSHSGNYSRIDGVDFLSLTVSGYKHERPSEGTMYAALIGPCSMVTDEDGTTYERGKLVEVSAATAAMLQRPPYRDYFFVAATPRKIDASSCKGILPEPGPCVYVGEYATLLGPFTQVRDDDGHVFEAGLPVEICEKTSRVLHFPLYERLFTLVNRAQQRPDALSVQCGPSCC
;
A
#
# COMPACT_ATOMS: atom_id res chain seq x y z
N MET A 1 -12.62 -25.33 -10.12
CA MET A 1 -13.15 -25.00 -11.45
C MET A 1 -12.98 -23.50 -11.62
N GLU A 2 -12.51 -23.06 -12.79
CA GLU A 2 -12.36 -21.64 -13.12
C GLU A 2 -13.73 -20.99 -13.26
N THR A 3 -13.90 -19.77 -12.78
CA THR A 3 -15.16 -19.03 -12.86
C THR A 3 -15.31 -18.29 -14.19
N GLU A 4 -16.51 -17.78 -14.50
CA GLU A 4 -16.74 -16.98 -15.70
C GLU A 4 -15.92 -15.68 -15.67
N HIS A 5 -15.82 -15.03 -14.50
CA HIS A 5 -15.00 -13.84 -14.31
C HIS A 5 -13.53 -14.13 -14.59
N GLN A 6 -12.97 -15.19 -13.98
CA GLN A 6 -11.59 -15.62 -14.20
C GLN A 6 -11.32 -15.95 -15.67
N SER A 7 -12.23 -16.68 -16.32
CA SER A 7 -12.12 -17.03 -17.73
C SER A 7 -12.06 -15.79 -18.63
N ARG A 8 -12.91 -14.78 -18.35
CA ARG A 8 -12.96 -13.51 -19.10
C ARG A 8 -11.68 -12.69 -18.93
N VAL A 9 -11.19 -12.56 -17.69
CA VAL A 9 -9.92 -11.88 -17.42
C VAL A 9 -8.78 -12.61 -18.14
N ARG A 10 -8.70 -13.94 -18.03
CA ARG A 10 -7.67 -14.73 -18.72
C ARG A 10 -7.71 -14.53 -20.24
N GLU A 11 -8.88 -14.53 -20.86
CA GLU A 11 -9.01 -14.31 -22.31
C GLU A 11 -8.50 -12.94 -22.74
N ASP A 12 -8.84 -11.88 -22.00
CA ASP A 12 -8.43 -10.51 -22.32
C ASP A 12 -6.90 -10.35 -22.22
N TYR A 13 -6.30 -10.89 -21.15
CA TYR A 13 -4.85 -10.81 -20.94
C TYR A 13 -4.04 -11.81 -21.79
N GLY A 14 -4.61 -12.96 -22.12
CA GLY A 14 -4.01 -13.93 -23.06
C GLY A 14 -3.87 -13.34 -24.47
N LYS A 15 -4.85 -12.58 -24.94
CA LYS A 15 -4.74 -11.83 -26.21
C LYS A 15 -3.65 -10.77 -26.16
N ALA A 16 -3.61 -10.01 -25.07
CA ALA A 16 -2.60 -8.96 -24.91
C ALA A 16 -1.16 -9.53 -24.87
N ALA A 17 -0.97 -10.75 -24.33
CA ALA A 17 0.30 -11.47 -24.39
C ALA A 17 0.74 -11.79 -25.83
N ALA A 18 -0.20 -12.20 -26.68
CA ALA A 18 0.06 -12.52 -28.08
C ALA A 18 0.40 -11.27 -28.91
N GLU A 19 -0.26 -10.16 -28.64
CA GLU A 19 -0.14 -8.91 -29.41
C GLU A 19 1.06 -8.04 -28.99
N ALA A 20 1.82 -8.44 -27.95
CA ALA A 20 2.93 -7.64 -27.39
C ALA A 20 2.50 -6.19 -27.08
N GLN A 21 1.26 -6.03 -26.62
CA GLN A 21 0.70 -4.73 -26.36
C GLN A 21 1.05 -4.30 -24.93
N THR A 22 1.74 -3.18 -24.79
CA THR A 22 1.82 -2.48 -23.49
C THR A 22 0.57 -1.62 -23.32
N LEU A 23 -0.29 -1.96 -22.36
CA LEU A 23 -1.53 -1.21 -22.09
C LEU A 23 -1.28 0.06 -21.29
N CYS A 24 -0.16 0.13 -20.55
CA CYS A 24 0.02 1.16 -19.54
C CYS A 24 1.50 1.49 -19.31
N PHE A 25 1.98 2.59 -19.87
CA PHE A 25 3.22 3.23 -19.44
C PHE A 25 2.86 4.44 -18.57
N THR A 26 2.96 4.30 -17.25
CA THR A 26 3.22 5.46 -16.41
C THR A 26 4.73 5.61 -16.22
N ASN A 27 5.20 6.77 -15.74
CA ASN A 27 6.59 7.02 -15.33
C ASN A 27 7.11 6.08 -14.21
N ALA A 28 6.39 5.01 -13.87
CA ALA A 28 6.59 4.14 -12.71
C ALA A 28 7.99 3.52 -12.64
N TYR A 29 8.59 3.20 -13.79
CA TYR A 29 9.91 2.56 -13.88
C TYR A 29 11.03 3.52 -14.29
N LYS A 30 10.76 4.84 -14.40
CA LYS A 30 11.70 5.82 -14.97
C LYS A 30 13.06 5.87 -14.27
N ASN A 31 13.11 5.50 -12.99
CA ASN A 31 14.33 5.51 -12.18
C ASN A 31 14.93 4.11 -11.95
N ILE A 32 14.47 3.10 -12.68
CA ILE A 32 14.91 1.72 -12.53
C ILE A 32 15.75 1.34 -13.74
N ASP A 33 16.96 0.85 -13.50
CA ASP A 33 17.80 0.31 -14.57
C ASP A 33 17.22 -1.04 -15.03
N LEU A 34 16.63 -1.06 -16.22
CA LEU A 34 16.01 -2.23 -16.86
C LEU A 34 16.81 -2.76 -18.06
N ARG A 35 18.03 -2.27 -18.32
CA ARG A 35 18.83 -2.66 -19.51
C ARG A 35 19.18 -4.15 -19.57
N TRP A 36 19.08 -4.85 -18.45
CA TRP A 36 19.36 -6.27 -18.31
C TRP A 36 18.09 -7.14 -18.45
N VAL A 37 16.91 -6.52 -18.52
CA VAL A 37 15.64 -7.21 -18.76
C VAL A 37 15.45 -7.37 -20.28
N PRO A 38 15.11 -8.58 -20.78
CA PRO A 38 14.82 -8.79 -22.19
C PRO A 38 13.69 -7.90 -22.70
N ALA A 39 13.83 -7.34 -23.91
CA ALA A 39 12.84 -6.43 -24.51
C ALA A 39 11.45 -7.06 -24.59
N GLU A 40 11.38 -8.36 -24.90
CA GLU A 40 10.13 -9.11 -25.00
C GLU A 40 9.28 -9.09 -23.71
N VAL A 41 9.94 -9.05 -22.54
CA VAL A 41 9.30 -8.92 -21.23
C VAL A 41 8.79 -7.49 -21.02
N LEU A 42 9.57 -6.49 -21.44
CA LEU A 42 9.21 -5.08 -21.33
C LEU A 42 7.98 -4.75 -22.20
N ASP A 43 7.96 -5.24 -23.44
CA ASP A 43 6.90 -4.96 -24.42
C ASP A 43 5.54 -5.56 -24.00
N ARG A 44 5.55 -6.56 -23.12
CA ARG A 44 4.36 -7.27 -22.61
C ARG A 44 3.97 -6.88 -21.19
N ASN A 45 4.61 -5.85 -20.62
CA ASN A 45 4.24 -5.37 -19.29
C ASN A 45 2.88 -4.66 -19.33
N GLN A 46 1.97 -5.08 -18.45
CA GLN A 46 0.62 -4.49 -18.34
C GLN A 46 0.41 -3.69 -17.05
N GLY A 47 1.41 -3.63 -16.16
CA GLY A 47 1.31 -2.88 -14.93
C GLY A 47 1.18 -1.39 -15.19
N CYS A 48 0.08 -0.79 -14.73
CA CYS A 48 -0.15 0.66 -14.81
C CYS A 48 0.60 1.47 -13.76
N THR A 49 1.13 0.79 -12.75
CA THR A 49 1.84 1.40 -11.63
C THR A 49 3.17 0.67 -11.42
N SER A 50 3.87 0.97 -10.33
CA SER A 50 5.02 0.16 -9.95
C SER A 50 5.17 0.19 -8.43
N PRO A 51 5.23 -0.99 -7.77
CA PRO A 51 5.60 -1.02 -6.36
C PRO A 51 7.04 -0.53 -6.15
N PHE A 52 7.84 -0.43 -7.21
CA PHE A 52 9.24 -0.03 -7.18
C PHE A 52 9.48 1.48 -7.34
N GLY A 53 8.43 2.29 -7.54
CA GLY A 53 8.54 3.74 -7.80
C GLY A 53 8.89 4.62 -6.59
N GLY A 54 8.87 4.07 -5.37
CA GLY A 54 9.13 4.79 -4.12
C GLY A 54 10.07 4.05 -3.17
N MET A 55 10.55 4.72 -2.11
CA MET A 55 11.41 4.19 -1.04
C MET A 55 10.78 3.03 -0.23
N GLU A 56 9.64 2.48 -0.65
CA GLU A 56 8.72 1.67 0.16
C GLU A 56 8.88 0.16 0.01
N MET A 57 9.61 -0.32 -1.02
CA MET A 57 9.78 -1.76 -1.21
C MET A 57 10.55 -2.41 -0.08
N GLY A 58 11.62 -1.79 0.40
CA GLY A 58 12.45 -2.30 1.50
C GLY A 58 12.90 -3.76 1.32
N LEU A 59 12.96 -4.30 0.08
CA LEU A 59 13.39 -5.67 -0.17
C LEU A 59 14.82 -5.83 0.32
N ARG A 60 15.07 -6.92 1.05
CA ARG A 60 16.38 -7.23 1.59
C ARG A 60 16.98 -8.39 0.82
N ARG A 61 18.31 -8.43 0.81
CA ARG A 61 19.04 -9.59 0.30
C ARG A 61 18.61 -10.83 1.08
N GLY A 62 18.27 -11.90 0.36
CA GLY A 62 17.81 -13.15 0.96
C GLY A 62 16.30 -13.25 1.20
N ASP A 63 15.51 -12.19 0.99
CA ASP A 63 14.05 -12.29 1.14
C ASP A 63 13.47 -13.31 0.12
N VAL A 64 12.42 -14.01 0.53
CA VAL A 64 11.53 -14.79 -0.34
C VAL A 64 10.35 -13.91 -0.73
N VAL A 65 10.21 -13.65 -2.03
CA VAL A 65 9.22 -12.72 -2.58
C VAL A 65 8.23 -13.47 -3.48
N VAL A 66 6.96 -13.12 -3.39
CA VAL A 66 5.93 -13.53 -4.35
C VAL A 66 5.45 -12.32 -5.12
N ASP A 67 5.36 -12.44 -6.44
CA ASP A 67 4.78 -11.45 -7.34
C ASP A 67 3.44 -11.97 -7.87
N LEU A 68 2.34 -11.30 -7.53
CA LEU A 68 0.97 -11.72 -7.83
C LEU A 68 0.46 -11.05 -9.09
N GLY A 69 0.10 -11.88 -10.07
CA GLY A 69 -0.22 -11.44 -11.43
C GLY A 69 1.04 -11.04 -12.18
N SER A 70 2.06 -11.91 -12.12
CA SER A 70 3.42 -11.58 -12.58
C SER A 70 3.54 -11.33 -14.08
N GLY A 71 2.54 -11.73 -14.88
CA GLY A 71 2.54 -11.58 -16.33
C GLY A 71 3.79 -12.21 -16.95
N ALA A 72 4.43 -11.46 -17.86
CA ALA A 72 5.69 -11.84 -18.49
C ALA A 72 6.92 -11.78 -17.54
N GLY A 73 6.72 -11.38 -16.28
CA GLY A 73 7.71 -11.49 -15.21
C GLY A 73 8.52 -10.24 -14.89
N LEU A 74 8.16 -9.05 -15.40
CA LEU A 74 8.94 -7.82 -15.20
C LEU A 74 9.22 -7.55 -13.71
N ASP A 75 8.18 -7.49 -12.90
CA ASP A 75 8.27 -7.17 -11.47
C ASP A 75 8.98 -8.27 -10.69
N ALA A 76 8.68 -9.54 -10.99
CA ALA A 76 9.42 -10.69 -10.48
C ALA A 76 10.93 -10.64 -10.79
N PHE A 77 11.32 -10.27 -12.01
CA PHE A 77 12.74 -10.14 -12.37
C PHE A 77 13.40 -8.97 -11.64
N ILE A 78 12.74 -7.82 -11.55
CA ILE A 78 13.26 -6.66 -10.80
C ILE A 78 13.48 -7.06 -9.33
N ALA A 79 12.51 -7.75 -8.71
CA ALA A 79 12.65 -8.28 -7.37
C ALA A 79 13.82 -9.28 -7.27
N ALA A 80 14.00 -10.15 -8.26
CA ALA A 80 15.06 -11.16 -8.29
C ALA A 80 16.46 -10.54 -8.23
N LYS A 81 16.66 -9.41 -8.91
CA LYS A 81 17.89 -8.60 -8.80
C LYS A 81 18.07 -8.00 -7.41
N GLN A 82 17.00 -7.50 -6.80
CA GLN A 82 17.07 -6.81 -5.50
C GLN A 82 17.36 -7.78 -4.34
N VAL A 83 16.70 -8.93 -4.29
CA VAL A 83 16.92 -9.93 -3.24
C VAL A 83 18.24 -10.69 -3.41
N GLY A 84 18.83 -10.63 -4.60
CA GLY A 84 20.13 -11.21 -4.91
C GLY A 84 20.15 -12.74 -4.88
N ARG A 85 21.36 -13.30 -4.99
CA ARG A 85 21.64 -14.74 -5.17
C ARG A 85 21.09 -15.62 -4.03
N SER A 86 21.03 -15.09 -2.81
CA SER A 86 20.51 -15.78 -1.63
C SER A 86 18.99 -15.69 -1.50
N GLY A 87 18.34 -14.74 -2.18
CA GLY A 87 16.89 -14.58 -2.17
C GLY A 87 16.19 -15.50 -3.17
N ARG A 88 14.86 -15.47 -3.15
CA ARG A 88 14.02 -16.26 -4.07
C ARG A 88 12.80 -15.43 -4.48
N VAL A 89 12.40 -15.56 -5.74
CA VAL A 89 11.18 -14.92 -6.27
C VAL A 89 10.28 -15.96 -6.92
N ILE A 90 8.98 -15.83 -6.67
CA ILE A 90 7.94 -16.70 -7.22
C ILE A 90 6.91 -15.80 -7.90
N GLY A 91 6.85 -15.83 -9.23
CA GLY A 91 5.78 -15.19 -9.97
C GLY A 91 4.56 -16.11 -10.07
N ILE A 92 3.38 -15.59 -9.75
CA ILE A 92 2.10 -16.28 -9.87
C ILE A 92 1.28 -15.58 -10.95
N ASP A 93 0.82 -16.33 -11.95
CA ASP A 93 -0.12 -15.82 -12.95
C ASP A 93 -1.12 -16.91 -13.36
N MET A 94 -2.31 -16.52 -13.80
CA MET A 94 -3.32 -17.47 -14.28
C MET A 94 -3.16 -17.82 -15.77
N THR A 95 -2.44 -16.97 -16.52
CA THR A 95 -2.38 -16.94 -17.99
C THR A 95 -1.18 -17.75 -18.50
N PRO A 96 -1.40 -18.89 -19.17
CA PRO A 96 -0.31 -19.74 -19.63
C PRO A 96 0.61 -19.06 -20.65
N GLU A 97 0.08 -18.19 -21.51
CA GLU A 97 0.83 -17.45 -22.54
C GLU A 97 1.84 -16.49 -21.91
N MET A 98 1.45 -15.78 -20.84
CA MET A 98 2.34 -14.90 -20.09
C MET A 98 3.45 -15.68 -19.37
N LEU A 99 3.07 -16.80 -18.75
CA LEU A 99 4.02 -17.68 -18.06
C LEU A 99 5.03 -18.31 -19.00
N GLU A 100 4.65 -18.61 -20.25
CA GLU A 100 5.59 -19.09 -21.26
C GLU A 100 6.68 -18.05 -21.54
N VAL A 101 6.30 -16.78 -21.72
CA VAL A 101 7.25 -15.67 -21.90
C VAL A 101 8.15 -15.51 -20.68
N ALA A 102 7.57 -15.53 -19.49
CA ALA A 102 8.31 -15.40 -18.24
C ALA A 102 9.35 -16.53 -18.08
N ARG A 103 8.93 -17.78 -18.31
CA ARG A 103 9.79 -18.97 -18.16
C ARG A 103 10.94 -19.00 -19.16
N ARG A 104 10.71 -18.67 -20.44
CA ARG A 104 11.81 -18.65 -21.44
C ARG A 104 12.84 -17.54 -21.18
N ASN A 105 12.49 -16.52 -20.41
CA ASN A 105 13.36 -15.40 -20.07
C ASN A 105 14.12 -15.57 -18.74
N ILE A 106 13.91 -16.67 -18.01
CA ILE A 106 14.66 -16.98 -16.77
C ILE A 106 16.17 -17.05 -17.03
N ASP A 107 16.61 -17.85 -18.01
CA ASP A 107 18.04 -18.04 -18.27
C ASP A 107 18.74 -16.78 -18.81
N PRO A 108 18.16 -16.04 -19.80
CA PRO A 108 18.70 -14.74 -20.20
C PRO A 108 18.90 -13.77 -19.04
N VAL A 109 17.90 -13.64 -18.15
CA VAL A 109 17.97 -12.75 -16.99
C VAL A 109 19.03 -13.24 -16.00
N THR A 110 19.06 -14.53 -15.69
CA THR A 110 20.03 -15.13 -14.77
C THR A 110 21.47 -14.84 -15.22
N ARG A 111 21.75 -15.02 -16.52
CA ARG A 111 23.06 -14.67 -17.11
C ARG A 111 23.35 -13.18 -17.07
N ALA A 112 22.37 -12.33 -17.41
CA ALA A 112 22.53 -10.88 -17.40
C ALA A 112 22.82 -10.33 -15.99
N LEU A 113 22.28 -10.97 -14.95
CA LEU A 113 22.56 -10.65 -13.54
C LEU A 113 23.88 -11.25 -13.02
N GLY A 114 24.55 -12.11 -13.81
CA GLY A 114 25.78 -12.79 -13.41
C GLY A 114 25.57 -13.82 -12.30
N TYR A 115 24.43 -14.50 -12.30
CA TYR A 115 24.10 -15.55 -11.33
C TYR A 115 24.41 -16.93 -11.92
N ASP A 116 24.86 -17.85 -11.06
CA ASP A 116 25.21 -19.20 -11.50
C ASP A 116 23.96 -20.06 -11.66
N GLU A 117 22.91 -19.75 -10.88
CA GLU A 117 21.63 -20.45 -10.85
C GLU A 117 20.49 -19.44 -10.80
N PRO A 118 19.31 -19.75 -11.39
CA PRO A 118 18.15 -18.88 -11.32
C PRO A 118 17.64 -18.78 -9.89
N ASN A 119 17.28 -17.56 -9.47
CA ASN A 119 16.63 -17.29 -8.19
C ASN A 119 15.14 -16.94 -8.34
N VAL A 120 14.58 -17.11 -9.54
CA VAL A 120 13.18 -16.83 -9.88
C VAL A 120 12.53 -18.06 -10.51
N ARG A 121 11.25 -18.30 -10.21
CA ARG A 121 10.41 -19.29 -10.89
C ARG A 121 8.98 -18.79 -11.04
N PHE A 122 8.22 -19.40 -11.94
CA PHE A 122 6.85 -19.00 -12.27
C PHE A 122 5.87 -20.17 -12.18
N GLU A 123 4.80 -19.99 -11.42
CA GLU A 123 3.78 -21.00 -11.16
C GLU A 123 2.41 -20.51 -11.65
N GLN A 124 1.62 -21.43 -12.21
CA GLN A 124 0.28 -21.11 -12.69
C GLN A 124 -0.72 -21.27 -11.56
N SER A 125 -1.38 -20.18 -11.15
CA SER A 125 -2.50 -20.22 -10.21
C SER A 125 -3.31 -18.92 -10.24
N VAL A 126 -4.49 -18.96 -9.63
CA VAL A 126 -5.26 -17.77 -9.26
C VAL A 126 -4.78 -17.23 -7.91
N ILE A 127 -4.91 -15.93 -7.68
CA ILE A 127 -4.41 -15.26 -6.46
C ILE A 127 -5.19 -15.71 -5.23
N GLU A 128 -6.47 -16.01 -5.40
CA GLU A 128 -7.39 -16.49 -4.36
C GLU A 128 -7.08 -17.93 -3.90
N ARG A 129 -6.08 -18.60 -4.51
CA ARG A 129 -5.63 -19.94 -4.11
C ARG A 129 -4.16 -20.15 -4.47
N LEU A 130 -3.26 -19.67 -3.63
CA LEU A 130 -1.83 -19.74 -3.87
C LEU A 130 -1.29 -21.16 -3.61
N PRO A 131 -0.49 -21.74 -4.53
CA PRO A 131 0.13 -23.05 -4.36
C PRO A 131 1.35 -23.02 -3.42
N LEU A 132 1.28 -22.20 -2.37
CA LEU A 132 2.37 -21.90 -1.45
C LEU A 132 2.00 -22.33 -0.04
N ALA A 133 3.00 -22.74 0.74
CA ALA A 133 2.80 -23.09 2.13
C ALA A 133 2.50 -21.87 3.00
N ASP A 134 1.81 -22.09 4.12
CA ASP A 134 1.59 -21.07 5.14
C ASP A 134 2.92 -20.51 5.64
N SER A 135 2.97 -19.21 5.88
CA SER A 135 4.13 -18.54 6.49
C SER A 135 5.46 -18.87 5.81
N SER A 136 5.49 -18.90 4.48
CA SER A 136 6.66 -19.26 3.68
C SER A 136 7.32 -18.06 2.98
N VAL A 137 6.65 -16.90 2.94
CA VAL A 137 7.05 -15.73 2.15
C VAL A 137 7.37 -14.53 3.05
N ASP A 138 8.42 -13.78 2.72
CA ASP A 138 8.78 -12.55 3.44
C ASP A 138 8.02 -11.32 2.91
N VAL A 139 7.88 -11.22 1.59
CA VAL A 139 7.21 -10.10 0.92
C VAL A 139 6.28 -10.56 -0.20
N VAL A 140 5.07 -10.03 -0.25
CA VAL A 140 4.13 -10.21 -1.39
C VAL A 140 4.02 -8.89 -2.15
N LEU A 141 4.16 -8.95 -3.47
CA LEU A 141 4.02 -7.84 -4.40
C LEU A 141 2.80 -8.06 -5.29
N SER A 142 2.17 -6.97 -5.71
CA SER A 142 1.21 -7.01 -6.82
C SER A 142 1.13 -5.65 -7.49
N ASN A 143 0.87 -5.65 -8.79
CA ASN A 143 0.78 -4.45 -9.60
C ASN A 143 -0.42 -4.54 -10.55
N CYS A 144 -1.50 -3.82 -10.23
CA CYS A 144 -2.71 -3.73 -11.06
C CYS A 144 -3.45 -5.05 -11.31
N VAL A 145 -3.50 -5.96 -10.32
CA VAL A 145 -4.20 -7.26 -10.47
C VAL A 145 -5.22 -7.52 -9.38
N ILE A 146 -5.14 -6.88 -8.21
CA ILE A 146 -6.10 -7.11 -7.11
C ILE A 146 -7.51 -6.68 -7.52
N ASN A 147 -7.63 -5.64 -8.34
CA ASN A 147 -8.90 -5.21 -8.90
C ASN A 147 -9.55 -6.22 -9.86
N LEU A 148 -8.77 -7.16 -10.38
CA LEU A 148 -9.24 -8.22 -11.29
C LEU A 148 -9.60 -9.51 -10.55
N CYS A 149 -9.30 -9.60 -9.25
CA CYS A 149 -9.71 -10.74 -8.43
C CYS A 149 -11.23 -10.79 -8.30
N GLU A 150 -11.78 -12.00 -8.32
CA GLU A 150 -13.23 -12.21 -8.15
C GLU A 150 -13.63 -11.95 -6.69
N ASP A 151 -12.90 -12.57 -5.77
CA ASP A 151 -13.06 -12.35 -4.34
C ASP A 151 -11.77 -11.79 -3.74
N LYS A 152 -11.79 -10.49 -3.45
CA LYS A 152 -10.65 -9.79 -2.86
C LYS A 152 -10.41 -10.18 -1.41
N ARG A 153 -11.44 -10.63 -0.67
CA ARG A 153 -11.25 -11.15 0.69
C ARG A 153 -10.45 -12.43 0.65
N ASP A 154 -10.77 -13.33 -0.28
CA ASP A 154 -9.99 -14.57 -0.45
C ASP A 154 -8.56 -14.25 -0.90
N ALA A 155 -8.37 -13.31 -1.84
CA ALA A 155 -7.05 -12.84 -2.24
C ALA A 155 -6.24 -12.32 -1.04
N PHE A 156 -6.76 -11.37 -0.25
CA PHE A 156 -6.06 -10.86 0.93
C PHE A 156 -5.87 -11.90 2.03
N SER A 157 -6.79 -12.87 2.17
CA SER A 157 -6.64 -13.98 3.11
C SER A 157 -5.51 -14.92 2.71
N GLU A 158 -5.34 -15.22 1.42
CA GLU A 158 -4.22 -15.99 0.89
C GLU A 158 -2.89 -15.25 1.06
N ILE A 159 -2.86 -13.95 0.78
CA ILE A 159 -1.69 -13.09 1.03
C ILE A 159 -1.30 -13.17 2.51
N PHE A 160 -2.27 -13.05 3.42
CA PHE A 160 -2.02 -13.17 4.85
C PHE A 160 -1.54 -14.58 5.23
N ARG A 161 -2.11 -15.63 4.64
CA ARG A 161 -1.73 -17.03 4.92
C ARG A 161 -0.26 -17.30 4.57
N VAL A 162 0.17 -16.93 3.37
CA VAL A 162 1.52 -17.24 2.87
C VAL A 162 2.62 -16.39 3.50
N LEU A 163 2.30 -15.17 3.95
CA LEU A 163 3.27 -14.32 4.61
C LEU A 163 3.73 -14.91 5.94
N LYS A 164 5.04 -14.83 6.23
CA LYS A 164 5.60 -15.11 7.56
C LYS A 164 5.13 -14.07 8.57
N PRO A 165 5.12 -14.38 9.87
CA PRO A 165 5.10 -13.34 10.90
C PRO A 165 6.27 -12.36 10.70
N GLY A 166 5.98 -11.06 10.70
CA GLY A 166 6.90 -9.98 10.33
C GLY A 166 7.02 -9.72 8.83
N GLY A 167 6.41 -10.57 7.98
CA GLY A 167 6.30 -10.35 6.54
C GLY A 167 5.31 -9.24 6.20
N ARG A 168 5.36 -8.74 4.96
CA ARG A 168 4.51 -7.64 4.49
C ARG A 168 4.04 -7.82 3.06
N PHE A 169 2.93 -7.17 2.70
CA PHE A 169 2.57 -6.97 1.30
C PHE A 169 2.89 -5.53 0.87
N VAL A 170 3.12 -5.34 -0.43
CA VAL A 170 3.20 -4.05 -1.11
C VAL A 170 2.42 -4.18 -2.42
N ILE A 171 1.28 -3.52 -2.51
CA ILE A 171 0.36 -3.63 -3.65
C ILE A 171 0.17 -2.25 -4.24
N SER A 172 0.49 -2.10 -5.53
CA SER A 172 0.19 -0.89 -6.28
C SER A 172 -0.99 -1.18 -7.20
N ASP A 173 -2.07 -0.41 -7.06
CA ASP A 173 -3.29 -0.63 -7.84
C ASP A 173 -4.09 0.69 -7.99
N VAL A 174 -5.18 0.60 -8.74
CA VAL A 174 -6.14 1.68 -8.94
C VAL A 174 -7.17 1.67 -7.80
N PHE A 175 -7.33 2.78 -7.11
CA PHE A 175 -8.30 2.93 -6.03
C PHE A 175 -9.21 4.12 -6.28
N CYS A 176 -10.37 4.11 -5.63
CA CYS A 176 -11.34 5.18 -5.72
C CYS A 176 -11.53 5.82 -4.34
N PRO A 177 -11.63 7.16 -4.22
CA PRO A 177 -12.01 7.80 -2.96
C PRO A 177 -13.44 7.46 -2.50
N GLN A 178 -14.26 6.93 -3.40
CA GLN A 178 -15.66 6.59 -3.19
C GLN A 178 -15.99 5.19 -3.73
N GLU A 179 -17.21 4.71 -3.49
CA GLU A 179 -17.67 3.47 -4.11
C GLU A 179 -17.86 3.64 -5.61
N VAL A 180 -17.33 2.70 -6.39
CA VAL A 180 -17.47 2.70 -7.85
C VAL A 180 -18.94 2.44 -8.23
N PRO A 181 -19.56 3.26 -9.11
CA PRO A 181 -20.93 3.06 -9.55
C PRO A 181 -21.18 1.69 -10.19
N MET A 182 -22.38 1.15 -10.01
CA MET A 182 -22.71 -0.21 -10.49
C MET A 182 -22.57 -0.37 -12.01
N TYR A 183 -22.88 0.65 -12.81
CA TYR A 183 -22.72 0.54 -14.27
C TYR A 183 -21.25 0.38 -14.67
N MET A 184 -20.31 1.03 -13.96
CA MET A 184 -18.88 0.85 -14.18
C MET A 184 -18.39 -0.52 -13.69
N LYS A 185 -18.90 -0.99 -12.54
CA LYS A 185 -18.59 -2.32 -11.99
C LYS A 185 -19.02 -3.48 -12.90
N ASN A 186 -19.98 -3.25 -13.80
CA ASN A 186 -20.50 -4.25 -14.74
C ASN A 186 -20.01 -4.04 -16.18
N ASP A 187 -19.18 -3.03 -16.43
CA ASP A 187 -18.62 -2.76 -17.75
C ASP A 187 -17.33 -3.57 -17.96
N ARG A 188 -17.30 -4.41 -19.00
CA ARG A 188 -16.16 -5.29 -19.28
C ARG A 188 -14.88 -4.51 -19.55
N ALA A 189 -14.95 -3.44 -20.35
CA ALA A 189 -13.76 -2.67 -20.70
C ALA A 189 -13.19 -1.95 -19.47
N LEU A 190 -14.06 -1.44 -18.60
CA LEU A 190 -13.64 -0.80 -17.36
C LEU A 190 -13.07 -1.80 -16.35
N ILE A 191 -13.60 -3.02 -16.26
CA ILE A 191 -13.01 -4.09 -15.43
C ILE A 191 -11.59 -4.40 -15.92
N SER A 192 -11.40 -4.66 -17.20
CA SER A 192 -10.09 -4.98 -17.78
C SER A 192 -9.09 -3.82 -17.68
N ALA A 193 -9.58 -2.58 -17.55
CA ALA A 193 -8.76 -1.39 -17.27
C ALA A 193 -8.48 -1.14 -15.77
N CYS A 194 -8.81 -2.08 -14.88
CA CYS A 194 -8.72 -1.97 -13.41
C CYS A 194 -9.62 -0.88 -12.79
N ILE A 195 -10.59 -0.35 -13.53
CA ILE A 195 -11.49 0.72 -13.09
C ILE A 195 -12.77 0.15 -12.48
N GLY A 196 -13.45 -0.74 -13.21
CA GLY A 196 -14.71 -1.36 -12.74
C GLY A 196 -14.49 -2.21 -11.49
N GLY A 197 -13.29 -2.76 -11.35
CA GLY A 197 -12.85 -3.49 -10.17
C GLY A 197 -12.26 -2.62 -9.06
N ALA A 198 -12.07 -1.31 -9.22
CA ALA A 198 -11.39 -0.49 -8.20
C ALA A 198 -12.13 -0.51 -6.85
N MET A 199 -11.38 -0.58 -5.75
CA MET A 199 -11.95 -0.53 -4.40
C MET A 199 -11.97 0.90 -3.86
N ALA A 200 -13.02 1.25 -3.11
CA ALA A 200 -13.01 2.45 -2.30
C ALA A 200 -11.90 2.36 -1.23
N ILE A 201 -11.11 3.42 -1.03
CA ILE A 201 -10.00 3.43 -0.06
C ILE A 201 -10.47 3.00 1.35
N PRO A 202 -11.58 3.52 1.90
CA PRO A 202 -12.06 3.06 3.21
C PRO A 202 -12.41 1.56 3.25
N SER A 203 -12.94 1.02 2.14
CA SER A 203 -13.26 -0.40 2.01
C SER A 203 -12.01 -1.28 1.97
N LEU A 204 -10.93 -0.81 1.32
CA LEU A 204 -9.63 -1.47 1.31
C LEU A 204 -9.03 -1.59 2.70
N LEU A 205 -9.00 -0.47 3.44
CA LEU A 205 -8.45 -0.43 4.79
C LEU A 205 -9.23 -1.34 5.75
N ARG A 206 -10.56 -1.35 5.65
CA ARG A 206 -11.39 -2.26 6.45
C ARG A 206 -11.13 -3.73 6.10
N LEU A 207 -11.07 -4.07 4.81
CA LEU A 207 -10.86 -5.44 4.37
C LEU A 207 -9.51 -5.99 4.81
N THR A 208 -8.44 -5.24 4.57
CA THR A 208 -7.07 -5.64 4.91
C THR A 208 -6.89 -5.79 6.43
N ARG A 209 -7.44 -4.87 7.23
CA ARG A 209 -7.47 -4.99 8.70
C ARG A 209 -8.24 -6.22 9.16
N ALA A 210 -9.40 -6.50 8.55
CA ALA A 210 -10.21 -7.67 8.87
C ALA A 210 -9.50 -9.00 8.56
N CYS A 211 -8.61 -9.01 7.56
CA CYS A 211 -7.74 -10.17 7.27
C CYS A 211 -6.59 -10.33 8.28
N GLY A 212 -6.37 -9.34 9.15
CA GLY A 212 -5.35 -9.38 10.21
C GLY A 212 -4.12 -8.51 9.95
N PHE A 213 -4.07 -7.76 8.84
CA PHE A 213 -2.95 -6.84 8.59
C PHE A 213 -2.94 -5.67 9.56
N ARG A 214 -1.73 -5.19 9.86
CA ARG A 214 -1.43 -4.01 10.69
C ARG A 214 -0.33 -3.20 10.01
N GLY A 215 -0.11 -1.97 10.45
CA GLY A 215 0.88 -1.06 9.91
C GLY A 215 0.52 -0.64 8.49
N LEU A 216 -0.77 -0.42 8.21
CA LEU A 216 -1.23 -0.11 6.86
C LEU A 216 -0.75 1.27 6.44
N THR A 217 0.05 1.38 5.39
CA THR A 217 0.45 2.68 4.83
C THR A 217 0.00 2.80 3.39
N LEU A 218 -0.34 4.01 2.97
CA LEU A 218 -0.71 4.33 1.61
C LEU A 218 0.23 5.41 1.09
N SER A 219 0.57 5.32 -0.18
CA SER A 219 1.33 6.37 -0.88
C SER A 219 0.68 6.66 -2.22
N HIS A 220 0.46 7.95 -2.47
CA HIS A 220 -0.19 8.41 -3.69
C HIS A 220 0.86 8.57 -4.80
N SER A 221 0.71 7.79 -5.86
CA SER A 221 1.62 7.79 -7.01
C SER A 221 1.12 8.64 -8.18
N GLY A 222 -0.15 9.06 -8.16
CA GLY A 222 -0.73 10.02 -9.09
C GLY A 222 -2.18 9.73 -9.46
N ASN A 223 -2.77 10.62 -10.25
CA ASN A 223 -4.11 10.40 -10.82
C ASN A 223 -4.04 9.36 -11.94
N TYR A 224 -4.96 8.39 -11.93
CA TYR A 224 -5.06 7.36 -12.96
C TYR A 224 -6.03 7.78 -14.07
N SER A 225 -7.27 8.08 -13.71
CA SER A 225 -8.29 8.55 -14.67
C SER A 225 -9.42 9.28 -13.95
N ARG A 226 -10.27 9.97 -14.72
CA ARG A 226 -11.52 10.55 -14.22
C ARG A 226 -12.65 10.23 -15.19
N ILE A 227 -13.71 9.59 -14.70
CA ILE A 227 -14.87 9.19 -15.51
C ILE A 227 -16.13 9.65 -14.79
N ASP A 228 -16.99 10.41 -15.48
CA ASP A 228 -18.27 10.90 -14.95
C ASP A 228 -18.16 11.58 -13.56
N GLY A 229 -17.08 12.31 -13.35
CA GLY A 229 -16.82 13.02 -12.09
C GLY A 229 -16.19 12.15 -10.99
N VAL A 230 -15.99 10.85 -11.21
CA VAL A 230 -15.33 9.92 -10.30
C VAL A 230 -13.83 9.90 -10.58
N ASP A 231 -13.03 10.22 -9.56
CA ASP A 231 -11.58 10.14 -9.64
C ASP A 231 -11.08 8.73 -9.31
N PHE A 232 -10.13 8.24 -10.10
CA PHE A 232 -9.40 7.00 -9.89
C PHE A 232 -7.93 7.34 -9.66
N LEU A 233 -7.36 6.81 -8.58
CA LEU A 233 -6.03 7.14 -8.10
C LEU A 233 -5.13 5.92 -8.18
N SER A 234 -3.88 6.13 -8.57
CA SER A 234 -2.82 5.14 -8.44
C SER A 234 -2.23 5.25 -7.04
N LEU A 235 -2.45 4.23 -6.21
CA LEU A 235 -1.91 4.17 -4.85
C LEU A 235 -1.08 2.91 -4.68
N THR A 236 -0.04 3.02 -3.87
CA THR A 236 0.63 1.84 -3.28
C THR A 236 0.17 1.71 -1.85
N VAL A 237 -0.33 0.53 -1.48
CA VAL A 237 -0.69 0.17 -0.11
C VAL A 237 0.27 -0.90 0.38
N SER A 238 0.74 -0.74 1.61
CA SER A 238 1.55 -1.74 2.29
C SER A 238 0.94 -2.12 3.62
N GLY A 239 1.24 -3.32 4.10
CA GLY A 239 0.75 -3.82 5.37
C GLY A 239 1.51 -5.05 5.84
N TYR A 240 1.56 -5.24 7.16
CA TYR A 240 2.38 -6.24 7.82
C TYR A 240 1.51 -7.31 8.48
N LYS A 241 1.98 -8.56 8.42
CA LYS A 241 1.48 -9.65 9.24
C LYS A 241 2.30 -9.68 10.53
N HIS A 242 1.81 -9.06 11.59
CA HIS A 242 2.50 -9.10 12.88
C HIS A 242 2.26 -10.42 13.63
N GLU A 243 3.14 -10.69 14.60
CA GLU A 243 3.03 -11.84 15.49
C GLU A 243 1.72 -11.76 16.29
N ARG A 244 1.17 -12.92 16.66
CA ARG A 244 -0.01 -12.98 17.53
C ARG A 244 0.31 -12.40 18.92
N PRO A 245 -0.71 -11.94 19.66
CA PRO A 245 -0.56 -11.54 21.05
C PRO A 245 0.22 -12.60 21.86
N SER A 246 1.24 -12.15 22.59
CA SER A 246 2.04 -12.97 23.49
C SER A 246 1.83 -12.52 24.93
N GLU A 247 2.04 -13.44 25.86
CA GLU A 247 2.00 -13.13 27.29
C GLU A 247 3.15 -12.17 27.66
N GLY A 248 2.84 -11.21 28.54
CA GLY A 248 3.79 -10.23 29.02
C GLY A 248 3.29 -8.80 28.84
N THR A 249 3.54 -8.00 29.88
CA THR A 249 3.21 -6.58 29.92
C THR A 249 4.44 -5.75 29.55
N MET A 250 4.26 -4.83 28.62
CA MET A 250 5.22 -3.80 28.22
C MET A 250 4.54 -2.43 28.29
N TYR A 251 5.31 -1.36 28.09
CA TYR A 251 4.79 0.00 28.09
C TYR A 251 5.17 0.74 26.81
N ALA A 252 4.21 1.44 26.23
CA ALA A 252 4.42 2.26 25.04
C ALA A 252 3.91 3.69 25.27
N ALA A 253 4.59 4.67 24.69
CA ALA A 253 4.14 6.06 24.66
C ALA A 253 4.27 6.61 23.24
N LEU A 254 3.23 7.27 22.77
CA LEU A 254 3.29 8.06 21.54
C LEU A 254 4.26 9.23 21.76
N ILE A 255 5.21 9.41 20.85
CA ILE A 255 6.16 10.53 20.83
C ILE A 255 5.84 11.56 19.74
N GLY A 256 4.74 11.40 19.01
CA GLY A 256 4.22 12.36 18.02
C GLY A 256 4.27 11.82 16.59
N PRO A 257 4.03 12.66 15.57
CA PRO A 257 3.68 14.08 15.66
C PRO A 257 2.31 14.38 16.27
N CYS A 258 1.33 13.49 16.10
CA CYS A 258 -0.05 13.75 16.50
C CYS A 258 -0.19 13.83 18.03
N SER A 259 -1.20 14.55 18.51
CA SER A 259 -1.49 14.66 19.94
C SER A 259 -2.05 13.35 20.50
N MET A 260 -2.75 12.60 19.65
CA MET A 260 -3.32 11.29 19.97
C MET A 260 -3.40 10.43 18.71
N VAL A 261 -3.21 9.12 18.85
CA VAL A 261 -3.40 8.14 17.75
C VAL A 261 -4.15 6.92 18.26
N THR A 262 -4.88 6.25 17.37
CA THR A 262 -5.53 4.96 17.61
C THR A 262 -4.94 3.93 16.65
N ASP A 263 -4.44 2.82 17.19
CA ASP A 263 -3.94 1.70 16.39
C ASP A 263 -5.09 0.80 15.90
N GLU A 264 -4.76 -0.18 15.06
CA GLU A 264 -5.73 -1.06 14.44
C GLU A 264 -6.41 -2.04 15.40
N ASP A 265 -5.85 -2.24 16.60
CA ASP A 265 -6.43 -3.01 17.69
C ASP A 265 -7.37 -2.17 18.57
N GLY A 266 -7.48 -0.85 18.29
CA GLY A 266 -8.34 0.08 19.00
C GLY A 266 -7.69 0.69 20.24
N THR A 267 -6.38 0.50 20.43
CA THR A 267 -5.64 1.12 21.53
C THR A 267 -5.36 2.57 21.19
N THR A 268 -5.73 3.47 22.11
CA THR A 268 -5.48 4.90 21.97
C THR A 268 -4.26 5.33 22.79
N TYR A 269 -3.37 6.08 22.16
CA TYR A 269 -2.16 6.62 22.78
C TYR A 269 -2.18 8.14 22.71
N GLU A 270 -2.11 8.79 23.86
CA GLU A 270 -1.91 10.23 23.96
C GLU A 270 -0.41 10.54 24.04
N ARG A 271 0.03 11.59 23.35
CA ARG A 271 1.44 11.93 23.23
C ARG A 271 2.06 12.19 24.61
N GLY A 272 3.17 11.52 24.90
CA GLY A 272 3.90 11.61 26.17
C GLY A 272 3.30 10.82 27.33
N LYS A 273 2.14 10.17 27.17
CA LYS A 273 1.55 9.30 28.19
C LYS A 273 1.92 7.85 27.92
N LEU A 274 2.33 7.14 28.98
CA LEU A 274 2.55 5.70 28.91
C LEU A 274 1.21 4.95 28.95
N VAL A 275 1.12 3.94 28.11
CA VAL A 275 0.02 2.98 28.02
C VAL A 275 0.60 1.58 28.21
N GLU A 276 -0.09 0.76 28.99
CA GLU A 276 0.23 -0.66 29.14
C GLU A 276 -0.18 -1.41 27.87
N VAL A 277 0.72 -2.21 27.31
CA VAL A 277 0.49 -2.98 26.08
C VAL A 277 1.03 -4.40 26.20
N SER A 278 0.54 -5.31 25.36
CA SER A 278 1.10 -6.65 25.28
C SER A 278 2.53 -6.62 24.72
N ALA A 279 3.33 -7.64 25.02
CA ALA A 279 4.66 -7.81 24.43
C ALA A 279 4.63 -7.85 22.89
N ALA A 280 3.59 -8.44 22.29
CA ALA A 280 3.41 -8.46 20.84
C ALA A 280 3.12 -7.08 20.26
N THR A 281 2.23 -6.30 20.89
CA THR A 281 1.97 -4.91 20.51
C THR A 281 3.24 -4.07 20.63
N ALA A 282 3.98 -4.21 21.73
CA ALA A 282 5.27 -3.56 21.90
C ALA A 282 6.29 -3.94 20.82
N ALA A 283 6.33 -5.20 20.38
CA ALA A 283 7.19 -5.64 19.29
C ALA A 283 6.76 -5.06 17.93
N MET A 284 5.44 -4.94 17.70
CA MET A 284 4.88 -4.26 16.52
C MET A 284 5.26 -2.78 16.50
N LEU A 285 5.06 -2.06 17.61
CA LEU A 285 5.35 -0.63 17.72
C LEU A 285 6.85 -0.29 17.55
N GLN A 286 7.74 -1.27 17.73
CA GLN A 286 9.20 -1.12 17.51
C GLN A 286 9.63 -1.39 16.05
N ARG A 287 8.72 -1.78 15.17
CA ARG A 287 8.99 -2.04 13.75
C ARG A 287 8.40 -0.93 12.87
N PRO A 288 8.91 -0.72 11.64
CA PRO A 288 8.20 0.09 10.66
C PRO A 288 6.77 -0.42 10.45
N PRO A 289 5.80 0.46 10.19
CA PRO A 289 5.93 1.93 10.11
C PRO A 289 5.88 2.65 11.47
N TYR A 290 5.63 1.95 12.57
CA TYR A 290 5.35 2.56 13.88
C TYR A 290 6.56 3.10 14.64
N ARG A 291 7.73 2.49 14.46
CA ARG A 291 8.92 2.73 15.30
C ARG A 291 9.34 4.19 15.44
N ASP A 292 9.01 5.03 14.47
CA ASP A 292 9.38 6.45 14.46
C ASP A 292 8.41 7.30 15.32
N TYR A 293 7.26 6.74 15.70
CA TYR A 293 6.18 7.40 16.45
C TYR A 293 6.07 6.94 17.91
N PHE A 294 6.72 5.85 18.30
CA PHE A 294 6.60 5.28 19.64
C PHE A 294 7.91 5.15 20.37
N PHE A 295 7.81 5.36 21.67
CA PHE A 295 8.77 4.87 22.65
C PHE A 295 8.23 3.62 23.32
N VAL A 296 9.05 2.59 23.44
CA VAL A 296 8.68 1.33 24.09
C VAL A 296 9.67 0.99 25.22
N ALA A 297 9.17 0.46 26.33
CA ALA A 297 9.97 0.11 27.50
C ALA A 297 9.42 -1.12 28.23
N ALA A 298 10.32 -1.87 28.89
CA ALA A 298 9.95 -3.04 29.70
C ALA A 298 9.36 -2.67 31.07
N THR A 299 9.65 -1.47 31.58
CA THR A 299 9.14 -0.96 32.85
C THR A 299 8.59 0.46 32.68
N PRO A 300 7.60 0.88 33.48
CA PRO A 300 7.07 2.24 33.41
C PRO A 300 8.18 3.26 33.74
N ARG A 301 8.30 4.31 32.94
CA ARG A 301 9.23 5.42 33.17
C ARG A 301 8.69 6.72 32.58
N LYS A 302 8.98 7.85 33.23
CA LYS A 302 8.58 9.16 32.73
C LYS A 302 9.21 9.41 31.35
N ILE A 303 8.41 9.85 30.39
CA ILE A 303 8.88 10.30 29.08
C ILE A 303 9.37 11.74 29.21
N ASP A 304 10.59 12.01 28.74
CA ASP A 304 11.07 13.38 28.66
C ASP A 304 10.27 14.14 27.60
N ALA A 305 9.81 15.35 27.95
CA ALA A 305 9.08 16.22 27.03
C ALA A 305 9.88 16.51 25.76
N SER A 306 11.21 16.54 25.84
CA SER A 306 12.11 16.72 24.68
C SER A 306 12.01 15.58 23.65
N SER A 307 11.53 14.40 24.06
CA SER A 307 11.33 13.26 23.18
C SER A 307 10.05 13.36 22.35
N CYS A 308 9.08 14.16 22.81
CA CYS A 308 7.81 14.37 22.12
C CYS A 308 7.96 15.44 21.03
N LYS A 309 7.46 15.12 19.84
CA LYS A 309 7.48 15.98 18.66
C LYS A 309 6.05 16.37 18.29
N GLY A 310 5.84 17.61 17.94
CA GLY A 310 4.56 18.14 17.49
C GLY A 310 4.79 19.55 16.97
N ILE A 311 3.98 19.98 16.01
CA ILE A 311 4.05 21.32 15.45
C ILE A 311 2.72 21.99 15.75
N LEU A 312 2.77 23.00 16.62
CA LEU A 312 1.61 23.80 16.92
C LEU A 312 1.33 24.74 15.74
N PRO A 313 0.08 24.92 15.35
CA PRO A 313 -0.31 25.90 14.34
C PRO A 313 -0.03 27.32 14.83
N GLU A 314 0.17 28.25 13.90
CA GLU A 314 0.27 29.67 14.23
C GLU A 314 -1.06 30.18 14.83
N PRO A 315 -1.01 31.05 15.86
CA PRO A 315 -2.20 31.71 16.38
C PRO A 315 -2.86 32.56 15.30
N GLY A 316 -4.19 32.50 15.18
CA GLY A 316 -4.92 33.30 14.20
C GLY A 316 -6.22 32.64 13.74
N PRO A 317 -7.03 33.34 12.93
CA PRO A 317 -8.26 32.79 12.39
C PRO A 317 -8.01 31.61 11.46
N CYS A 318 -8.96 30.68 11.42
CA CYS A 318 -8.99 29.61 10.45
C CYS A 318 -9.61 30.14 9.15
N VAL A 319 -8.90 30.02 8.03
CA VAL A 319 -9.36 30.44 6.68
C VAL A 319 -9.38 29.21 5.79
N TYR A 320 -10.50 28.97 5.13
CA TYR A 320 -10.63 27.83 4.23
C TYR A 320 -10.02 28.13 2.85
N VAL A 321 -9.30 27.16 2.28
CA VAL A 321 -8.54 27.35 1.02
C VAL A 321 -8.80 26.26 -0.02
N GLY A 322 -9.77 25.38 0.19
CA GLY A 322 -10.09 24.31 -0.76
C GLY A 322 -9.35 22.99 -0.54
N GLU A 323 -8.56 22.89 0.53
CA GLU A 323 -7.69 21.74 0.78
C GLU A 323 -8.34 20.67 1.64
N TYR A 324 -8.06 19.42 1.30
CA TYR A 324 -8.47 18.23 2.04
C TYR A 324 -7.24 17.47 2.49
N ALA A 325 -7.25 17.02 3.74
CA ALA A 325 -6.28 16.07 4.27
C ALA A 325 -6.89 14.67 4.34
N THR A 326 -6.12 13.66 3.92
CA THR A 326 -6.48 12.26 4.11
C THR A 326 -5.36 11.55 4.88
N LEU A 327 -5.72 10.89 5.98
CA LEU A 327 -4.79 10.07 6.76
C LEU A 327 -4.47 8.78 5.99
N LEU A 328 -3.19 8.57 5.69
CA LEU A 328 -2.64 7.45 4.91
C LEU A 328 -2.09 6.31 5.79
N GLY A 329 -2.21 6.43 7.11
CA GLY A 329 -1.76 5.43 8.08
C GLY A 329 -0.45 5.81 8.80
N PRO A 330 0.09 4.95 9.68
CA PRO A 330 -0.39 3.60 9.96
C PRO A 330 -1.56 3.51 10.94
N PHE A 331 -1.99 4.65 11.47
CA PHE A 331 -3.07 4.71 12.45
C PHE A 331 -4.44 4.67 11.80
N THR A 332 -5.43 4.15 12.51
CA THR A 332 -6.82 4.16 12.05
C THR A 332 -7.47 5.51 12.26
N GLN A 333 -7.00 6.24 13.26
CA GLN A 333 -7.44 7.57 13.60
C GLN A 333 -6.28 8.33 14.23
N VAL A 334 -6.18 9.62 13.94
CA VAL A 334 -5.27 10.53 14.66
C VAL A 334 -6.01 11.81 15.06
N ARG A 335 -5.51 12.45 16.11
CA ARG A 335 -5.88 13.81 16.49
C ARG A 335 -4.67 14.71 16.41
N ASP A 336 -4.81 15.88 15.81
CA ASP A 336 -3.76 16.89 15.82
C ASP A 336 -3.79 17.75 17.10
N ASP A 337 -2.94 18.77 17.17
CA ASP A 337 -2.84 19.66 18.32
C ASP A 337 -3.96 20.70 18.40
N ASP A 338 -4.72 20.90 17.31
CA ASP A 338 -5.92 21.74 17.26
C ASP A 338 -7.21 20.98 17.64
N GLY A 339 -7.13 19.66 17.75
CA GLY A 339 -8.26 18.80 18.10
C GLY A 339 -9.02 18.23 16.91
N HIS A 340 -8.57 18.46 15.67
CA HIS A 340 -9.14 17.82 14.48
C HIS A 340 -8.94 16.31 14.56
N VAL A 341 -9.96 15.55 14.17
CA VAL A 341 -9.93 14.09 14.14
C VAL A 341 -9.92 13.62 12.70
N PHE A 342 -8.89 12.87 12.33
CA PHE A 342 -8.74 12.30 11.00
C PHE A 342 -8.88 10.78 11.08
N GLU A 343 -9.83 10.24 10.33
CA GLU A 343 -9.97 8.79 10.15
C GLU A 343 -9.25 8.33 8.89
N ALA A 344 -8.64 7.14 8.95
CA ALA A 344 -7.82 6.62 7.85
C ALA A 344 -8.64 6.46 6.56
N GLY A 345 -8.11 7.02 5.47
CA GLY A 345 -8.73 6.96 4.14
C GLY A 345 -9.94 7.87 3.93
N LEU A 346 -10.39 8.62 4.94
CA LEU A 346 -11.47 9.60 4.78
C LEU A 346 -10.89 11.01 4.59
N PRO A 347 -11.27 11.71 3.49
CA PRO A 347 -10.83 13.08 3.27
C PRO A 347 -11.58 14.02 4.22
N VAL A 348 -10.83 14.86 4.94
CA VAL A 348 -11.34 15.90 5.84
C VAL A 348 -10.96 17.25 5.27
N GLU A 349 -11.92 18.15 5.22
CA GLU A 349 -11.72 19.54 4.78
C GLU A 349 -10.88 20.29 5.83
N ILE A 350 -9.84 21.01 5.41
CA ILE A 350 -8.91 21.67 6.34
C ILE A 350 -8.70 23.15 6.02
N CYS A 351 -8.42 23.92 7.06
CA CYS A 351 -8.04 25.32 6.92
C CYS A 351 -6.55 25.48 6.52
N GLU A 352 -6.18 26.69 6.09
CA GLU A 352 -4.81 27.05 5.70
C GLU A 352 -3.78 26.76 6.81
N LYS A 353 -4.15 26.96 8.09
CA LYS A 353 -3.23 26.74 9.21
C LYS A 353 -2.92 25.26 9.40
N THR A 354 -3.95 24.43 9.41
CA THR A 354 -3.81 22.97 9.47
C THR A 354 -3.02 22.48 8.26
N SER A 355 -3.30 23.01 7.07
CA SER A 355 -2.54 22.68 5.87
C SER A 355 -1.05 22.96 6.03
N ARG A 356 -0.66 24.15 6.53
CA ARG A 356 0.75 24.48 6.79
C ARG A 356 1.40 23.49 7.76
N VAL A 357 0.70 23.08 8.83
CA VAL A 357 1.21 22.08 9.79
C VAL A 357 1.40 20.72 9.12
N LEU A 358 0.43 20.25 8.34
CA LEU A 358 0.47 18.94 7.70
C LEU A 358 1.49 18.85 6.55
N HIS A 359 1.94 19.99 6.00
CA HIS A 359 3.06 20.07 5.07
C HIS A 359 4.44 19.92 5.71
N PHE A 360 4.56 19.88 7.04
CA PHE A 360 5.88 19.65 7.64
C PHE A 360 6.34 18.19 7.47
N PRO A 361 7.65 17.92 7.29
CA PRO A 361 8.19 16.57 7.06
C PRO A 361 7.79 15.52 8.11
N LEU A 362 7.46 15.97 9.33
CA LEU A 362 7.01 15.11 10.41
C LEU A 362 5.61 14.51 10.13
N TYR A 363 4.74 15.23 9.42
CA TYR A 363 3.36 14.84 9.09
C TYR A 363 3.21 14.34 7.65
N GLU A 364 4.11 14.70 6.73
CA GLU A 364 4.07 14.30 5.30
C GLU A 364 3.94 12.78 5.08
N ARG A 365 4.43 11.96 6.02
CA ARG A 365 4.31 10.49 5.95
C ARG A 365 2.95 9.95 6.40
N LEU A 366 2.19 10.75 7.14
CA LEU A 366 0.88 10.38 7.68
C LEU A 366 -0.26 10.88 6.79
N PHE A 367 -0.05 11.96 6.03
CA PHE A 367 -1.12 12.64 5.31
C PHE A 367 -0.78 12.85 3.84
N THR A 368 -1.80 12.76 2.99
CA THR A 368 -1.80 13.44 1.68
C THR A 368 -2.74 14.62 1.73
N LEU A 369 -2.31 15.70 1.08
CA LEU A 369 -3.08 16.92 0.93
C LEU A 369 -3.49 17.06 -0.53
N VAL A 370 -4.77 17.30 -0.77
CA VAL A 370 -5.31 17.50 -2.13
C VAL A 370 -6.16 18.76 -2.11
N ASN A 371 -5.81 19.71 -2.97
CA ASN A 371 -6.69 20.86 -3.23
C ASN A 371 -7.77 20.44 -4.23
N ARG A 372 -9.02 20.46 -3.81
CA ARG A 372 -10.19 20.11 -4.66
C ARG A 372 -10.87 21.35 -5.25
N ALA A 373 -10.51 22.55 -4.80
CA ALA A 373 -11.08 23.78 -5.31
C ALA A 373 -10.36 24.19 -6.61
N GLN A 374 -11.13 24.44 -7.66
CA GLN A 374 -10.57 24.95 -8.93
C GLN A 374 -10.12 26.41 -8.83
N GLN A 375 -10.65 27.15 -7.85
CA GLN A 375 -10.29 28.53 -7.52
C GLN A 375 -10.27 28.68 -6.00
N ARG A 376 -9.38 29.53 -5.47
CA ARG A 376 -9.35 29.80 -4.03
C ARG A 376 -10.70 30.39 -3.62
N PRO A 377 -11.43 29.78 -2.67
CA PRO A 377 -12.72 30.32 -2.25
C PRO A 377 -12.53 31.68 -1.57
N ASP A 378 -13.46 32.61 -1.78
CA ASP A 378 -13.60 33.82 -0.96
C ASP A 378 -14.10 33.40 0.44
N ALA A 379 -13.20 32.87 1.25
CA ALA A 379 -13.53 32.28 2.54
C ALA A 379 -13.57 33.34 3.66
N LEU A 380 -14.67 33.35 4.41
CA LEU A 380 -14.77 34.10 5.67
C LEU A 380 -13.89 33.45 6.75
N SER A 381 -13.24 34.29 7.55
CA SER A 381 -12.47 33.82 8.70
C SER A 381 -13.39 33.29 9.80
N VAL A 382 -13.05 32.13 10.36
CA VAL A 382 -13.74 31.55 11.51
C VAL A 382 -12.80 31.43 12.72
N GLN A 383 -13.35 31.53 13.92
CA GLN A 383 -12.60 31.23 15.14
C GLN A 383 -12.43 29.72 15.27
N CYS A 384 -11.21 29.27 15.54
CA CYS A 384 -10.92 27.85 15.62
C CYS A 384 -11.54 27.22 16.88
N GLY A 385 -12.07 26.01 16.73
CA GLY A 385 -12.76 25.24 17.75
C GLY A 385 -13.17 23.86 17.20
N PRO A 386 -13.78 22.98 18.02
CA PRO A 386 -14.07 21.59 17.63
C PRO A 386 -15.00 21.42 16.42
N SER A 387 -15.67 22.49 16.00
CA SER A 387 -16.60 22.53 14.87
C SER A 387 -16.09 23.37 13.69
N CYS A 388 -14.79 23.68 13.66
CA CYS A 388 -14.19 24.61 12.69
C CYS A 388 -13.84 23.94 11.35
N CYS A 389 -13.65 22.62 11.33
CA CYS A 389 -13.31 21.82 10.15
C CYS A 389 -14.08 20.51 10.20
#